data_AF-A0A9P7JW49-F1
#
_entry.id   AF-A0A9P7JW49-F1
#
_cell.length_a   1.000
_cell.length_b   1.000
_cell.length_c   1.000
_cell.angle_alpha   90.00
_cell.angle_beta   90.00
_cell.angle_gamma   90.00
#
_symmetry.space_group_name_H-M   'P 1'
#
loop_
_entity.id
_entity.type
_entity.pdbx_description
1 polymer ?
#
loop_
_entity_poly.entity_id
_entity_poly.type
_entity_poly.pdbx_seq_one_letter_code
_entity_poly.pdbx_strand_id
1 'polypeptide(L)'
;FCGHSGMPQCAIMIVVKGDAAPTWETKCIYKHNFRYGSAAVGLKNTPSRNVPIKCELCHLTLPPQPGRTSRKVQAISVDAVWRYNMAEHVLNSHMEYVVPGCRETGVALLSSVLTTMAFSELEQKAAYIPK
;
A
#
# COMPACT_ATOMS: atom_id res chain seq x y z
N PHE A 1 8.12 -4.39 10.77
CA PHE A 1 8.75 -3.48 9.80
C PHE A 1 10.22 -3.38 10.18
N CYS A 2 11.14 -3.62 9.23
CA CYS A 2 12.58 -3.59 9.51
C CYS A 2 13.23 -2.22 9.26
N GLY A 3 12.47 -1.22 8.78
CA GLY A 3 13.02 0.09 8.40
C GLY A 3 13.75 0.13 7.06
N HIS A 4 14.16 -1.03 6.53
CA HIS A 4 15.04 -1.13 5.36
C HIS A 4 14.24 -1.47 4.09
N SER A 5 13.36 -0.55 3.68
CA SER A 5 12.66 -0.62 2.40
C SER A 5 13.68 -0.63 1.25
N GLY A 6 13.53 -1.52 0.25
CA GLY A 6 14.34 -1.50 -0.98
C GLY A 6 15.36 -2.63 -1.18
N MET A 7 15.63 -3.47 -0.16
CA MET A 7 16.43 -4.68 -0.37
C MET A 7 15.56 -5.88 -0.79
N PRO A 8 16.04 -6.81 -1.64
CA PRO A 8 15.25 -7.96 -2.10
C PRO A 8 14.67 -8.81 -0.98
N GLN A 9 15.41 -9.00 0.11
CA GLN A 9 14.97 -9.72 1.30
C GLN A 9 13.88 -8.98 2.09
N CYS A 10 13.79 -7.65 1.93
CA CYS A 10 12.76 -6.81 2.54
C CYS A 10 11.54 -6.63 1.64
N ALA A 11 11.54 -7.23 0.43
CA ALA A 11 10.37 -7.28 -0.42
C ALA A 11 9.20 -7.94 0.31
N ILE A 12 8.03 -7.38 0.12
CA ILE A 12 6.79 -7.86 0.73
C ILE A 12 5.86 -8.24 -0.38
N MET A 13 5.35 -9.47 -0.31
CA MET A 13 4.30 -9.91 -1.19
C MET A 13 2.98 -9.86 -0.43
N ILE A 14 1.97 -9.24 -1.03
CA ILE A 14 0.60 -9.39 -0.56
C ILE A 14 -0.06 -10.46 -1.40
N VAL A 15 -0.76 -11.37 -0.73
CA VAL A 15 -1.66 -12.31 -1.38
C VAL A 15 -3.08 -11.81 -1.15
N VAL A 16 -3.72 -11.37 -2.23
CA VAL A 16 -5.11 -10.93 -2.21
C VAL A 16 -5.97 -12.12 -2.62
N LYS A 17 -6.78 -12.64 -1.68
CA LYS A 17 -7.65 -13.80 -1.90
C LYS A 17 -9.11 -13.37 -1.85
N GLY A 18 -9.75 -13.08 -3.00
CA GLY A 18 -11.19 -12.82 -3.09
C GLY A 18 -11.76 -12.00 -1.91
N ASP A 19 -12.74 -12.57 -1.20
CA ASP A 19 -13.41 -11.96 -0.03
C ASP A 19 -12.65 -12.11 1.30
N ALA A 20 -11.47 -12.74 1.31
CA ALA A 20 -10.68 -12.92 2.51
C ALA A 20 -9.77 -11.72 2.77
N ALA A 21 -9.45 -11.48 4.05
CA ALA A 21 -8.50 -10.45 4.44
C ALA A 21 -7.13 -10.69 3.75
N PRO A 22 -6.48 -9.63 3.22
CA PRO A 22 -5.16 -9.74 2.62
C PRO A 22 -4.15 -10.34 3.61
N THR A 23 -3.33 -11.26 3.14
CA THR A 23 -2.17 -11.77 3.89
C THR A 23 -0.89 -11.20 3.29
N TRP A 24 0.17 -11.09 4.09
CA TRP A 24 1.49 -10.67 3.61
C TRP A 24 2.57 -11.67 3.97
N GLU A 25 3.60 -11.70 3.14
CA GLU A 25 4.79 -12.52 3.33
C GLU A 25 6.04 -11.70 3.05
N THR A 26 7.13 -11.99 3.77
CA THR A 26 8.46 -11.42 3.52
C THR A 26 9.55 -12.41 3.92
N LYS A 27 10.69 -12.32 3.23
CA LYS A 27 11.92 -13.05 3.56
C LYS A 27 12.80 -12.32 4.58
N CYS A 28 12.35 -11.14 5.07
CA CYS A 28 13.14 -10.33 5.98
C CYS A 28 13.31 -11.03 7.33
N ILE A 29 14.56 -11.18 7.79
CA ILE A 29 14.85 -11.77 9.10
C ILE A 29 14.38 -10.88 10.26
N TYR A 30 14.28 -9.57 10.02
CA TYR A 30 13.77 -8.58 10.98
C TYR A 30 12.25 -8.37 10.84
N LYS A 31 11.53 -9.35 10.28
CA LYS A 31 10.08 -9.25 10.16
C LYS A 31 9.44 -9.28 11.55
N HIS A 32 8.49 -8.39 11.74
CA HIS A 32 7.61 -8.41 12.90
C HIS A 32 6.22 -8.84 12.42
N ASN A 33 5.61 -9.77 13.14
CA ASN A 33 4.23 -10.15 12.89
C ASN A 33 3.32 -8.95 13.18
N PHE A 34 2.53 -8.53 12.20
CA PHE A 34 1.45 -7.57 12.42
C PHE A 34 0.18 -8.09 11.76
N ARG A 35 -0.96 -7.77 12.37
CA ARG A 35 -2.28 -8.12 11.86
C ARG A 35 -2.83 -6.96 11.03
N TYR A 36 -3.13 -7.22 9.76
CA TYR A 36 -3.61 -6.20 8.82
C TYR A 36 -4.77 -5.37 9.35
N GLY A 37 -5.83 -6.03 9.85
CA GLY A 37 -7.02 -5.32 10.35
C GLY A 37 -6.68 -4.36 11.50
N SER A 38 -5.88 -4.79 12.46
CA SER A 38 -5.49 -3.94 13.60
C SER A 38 -4.60 -2.77 13.17
N ALA A 39 -3.63 -3.02 12.28
CA ALA A 39 -2.72 -1.99 11.78
C ALA A 39 -3.46 -0.99 10.88
N ALA A 40 -4.39 -1.43 10.04
CA ALA A 40 -5.13 -0.57 9.12
C ALA A 40 -6.12 0.37 9.82
N VAL A 41 -6.62 0.01 11.01
CA VAL A 41 -7.50 0.87 11.82
C VAL A 41 -6.71 2.01 12.43
N GLY A 42 -5.54 1.72 13.01
CA GLY A 42 -4.79 2.68 13.81
C GLY A 42 -5.53 2.99 15.12
N LEU A 43 -4.82 2.95 16.24
CA LEU A 43 -5.41 3.26 17.54
C LEU A 43 -4.75 4.49 18.13
N LYS A 44 -5.42 5.17 19.05
CA LYS A 44 -4.86 6.35 19.74
C LYS A 44 -3.45 6.09 20.31
N ASN A 45 -3.22 4.89 20.85
CA ASN A 45 -1.93 4.49 21.44
C ASN A 45 -0.97 3.83 20.44
N THR A 46 -1.46 3.42 19.27
CA THR A 46 -0.67 2.86 18.16
C THR A 46 -1.18 3.47 16.85
N PRO A 47 -0.88 4.75 16.60
CA PRO A 47 -1.51 5.53 15.54
C PRO A 47 -1.03 5.13 14.14
N SER A 48 0.13 4.46 14.06
CA SER A 48 0.68 4.03 12.78
C SER A 48 -0.26 3.08 12.06
N ARG A 49 -0.70 3.47 10.87
CA ARG A 49 -1.37 2.58 9.91
C ARG A 49 -0.48 2.29 8.71
N ASN A 50 0.83 2.19 8.97
CA ASN A 50 1.80 1.80 7.95
C ASN A 50 1.64 0.30 7.68
N VAL A 51 0.85 -0.02 6.68
CA VAL A 51 0.62 -1.37 6.19
C VAL A 51 1.18 -1.50 4.77
N PRO A 52 1.62 -2.69 4.35
CA PRO A 52 1.91 -2.94 2.95
C PRO A 52 0.60 -2.84 2.17
N ILE A 53 0.65 -2.25 0.99
CA ILE A 53 -0.49 -2.02 0.10
C ILE A 53 -0.10 -2.41 -1.32
N LYS A 54 -1.10 -2.83 -2.10
CA LYS A 54 -0.93 -3.01 -3.54
C LYS A 54 -0.96 -1.65 -4.22
N CYS A 55 0.01 -1.36 -5.08
CA CYS A 55 -0.07 -0.22 -5.98
C CYS A 55 -1.08 -0.52 -7.10
N GLU A 56 -2.17 0.25 -7.16
CA GLU A 56 -3.18 0.07 -8.23
C GLU A 56 -2.68 0.53 -9.61
N LEU A 57 -1.59 1.30 -9.69
CA LEU A 57 -0.94 1.66 -10.95
C LEU A 57 -0.11 0.49 -11.51
N CYS A 58 0.59 -0.26 -10.65
CA CYS A 58 1.30 -1.48 -11.06
C CYS A 58 0.35 -2.65 -11.35
N HIS A 59 -0.71 -2.78 -10.54
CA HIS A 59 -1.57 -3.95 -10.51
C HIS A 59 -3.05 -3.55 -10.49
N LEU A 60 -3.53 -3.07 -11.63
CA LEU A 60 -4.91 -2.61 -11.82
C LEU A 60 -5.93 -3.65 -11.36
N THR A 61 -6.88 -3.20 -10.53
CA THR A 61 -8.07 -3.99 -10.20
C THR A 61 -9.08 -3.83 -11.33
N LEU A 62 -9.16 -4.82 -12.23
CA LEU A 62 -10.15 -4.80 -13.30
C LEU A 62 -11.54 -5.17 -12.75
N PRO A 63 -12.61 -4.47 -13.17
CA PRO A 63 -13.96 -4.85 -12.80
C PRO A 63 -14.29 -6.27 -13.30
N PRO A 64 -15.17 -7.02 -12.59
CA PRO A 64 -15.62 -8.31 -13.06
C PRO A 64 -16.27 -8.15 -14.44
N GLN A 65 -15.95 -9.04 -15.37
CA GLN A 65 -16.54 -8.97 -16.71
C GLN A 65 -18.07 -9.14 -16.62
N PRO A 66 -18.84 -8.29 -17.32
CA PRO A 66 -20.29 -8.41 -17.32
C PRO A 66 -20.71 -9.80 -17.78
N GLY A 67 -21.56 -10.47 -17.00
CA GLY A 67 -22.05 -11.83 -17.28
C GLY A 67 -21.32 -12.98 -16.57
N ARG A 68 -20.23 -12.72 -15.82
CA ARG A 68 -19.63 -13.72 -14.92
C ARG A 68 -19.79 -13.32 -13.46
N THR A 69 -20.78 -13.89 -12.78
CA THR A 69 -21.10 -13.67 -11.35
C THR A 69 -20.08 -14.26 -10.37
N SER A 70 -19.16 -15.11 -10.83
CA SER A 70 -18.15 -15.72 -9.98
C SER A 70 -16.91 -16.00 -10.81
N ARG A 71 -16.03 -15.02 -10.96
CA ARG A 71 -14.62 -15.37 -11.15
C ARG A 71 -14.13 -15.69 -9.74
N LYS A 72 -13.79 -16.95 -9.45
CA LYS A 72 -12.84 -17.24 -8.37
C LYS A 72 -11.67 -16.30 -8.61
N VAL A 73 -11.57 -15.22 -7.83
CA VAL A 73 -10.45 -14.29 -7.90
C VAL A 73 -9.26 -15.16 -7.52
N GLN A 74 -8.48 -15.57 -8.51
CA GLN A 74 -7.27 -16.33 -8.24
C GLN A 74 -6.46 -15.52 -7.23
N ALA A 75 -5.89 -16.21 -6.24
CA ALA A 75 -4.99 -15.56 -5.31
C ALA A 75 -3.81 -15.02 -6.13
N ILE A 76 -3.76 -13.71 -6.33
CA ILE A 76 -2.64 -13.06 -7.01
C ILE A 76 -1.68 -12.62 -5.92
N SER A 77 -0.43 -13.07 -6.03
CA SER A 77 0.67 -12.54 -5.26
C SER A 77 1.24 -11.34 -6.02
N VAL A 78 1.29 -10.19 -5.34
CA VAL A 78 1.77 -8.93 -5.92
C VAL A 78 2.80 -8.32 -5.00
N ASP A 79 3.74 -7.59 -5.60
CA ASP A 79 4.66 -6.76 -4.84
C ASP A 79 3.89 -5.66 -4.13
N ALA A 80 4.24 -5.46 -2.87
CA ALA A 80 3.60 -4.50 -2.00
C ALA A 80 4.54 -3.37 -1.63
N VAL A 81 3.96 -2.18 -1.53
CA VAL A 81 4.63 -0.96 -1.11
C VAL A 81 4.14 -0.64 0.29
N TRP A 82 5.03 -0.22 1.18
CA TRP A 82 4.56 0.31 2.46
C TRP A 82 3.77 1.60 2.21
N ARG A 83 2.62 1.77 2.87
CA ARG A 83 1.77 2.95 2.71
C ARG A 83 2.56 4.26 2.84
N TYR A 84 3.48 4.32 3.80
CA TYR A 84 4.27 5.52 4.04
C TYR A 84 5.33 5.78 2.94
N ASN A 85 5.71 4.75 2.19
CA ASN A 85 6.61 4.84 1.03
C ASN A 85 5.85 4.98 -0.31
N MET A 86 4.52 5.08 -0.30
CA MET A 86 3.74 5.08 -1.54
C MET A 86 4.04 6.30 -2.42
N ALA A 87 4.22 7.49 -1.83
CA ALA A 87 4.58 8.69 -2.58
C ALA A 87 5.93 8.54 -3.30
N GLU A 88 6.94 8.06 -2.57
CA GLU A 88 8.27 7.77 -3.11
C GLU A 88 8.22 6.71 -4.23
N HIS A 89 7.44 5.65 -4.04
CA HIS A 89 7.24 4.63 -5.06
C HIS A 89 6.64 5.21 -6.35
N VAL A 90 5.61 6.05 -6.24
CA VAL A 90 4.99 6.71 -7.41
C VAL A 90 5.99 7.63 -8.09
N LEU A 91 6.75 8.42 -7.34
CA LEU A 91 7.77 9.31 -7.90
C LEU A 91 8.82 8.55 -8.73
N ASN A 92 9.22 7.36 -8.26
CA ASN A 92 10.27 6.55 -8.87
C ASN A 92 9.78 5.62 -10.00
N SER A 93 8.56 5.08 -9.88
CA SER A 93 8.06 4.00 -10.75
C SER A 93 6.98 4.45 -11.73
N HIS A 94 6.38 5.62 -11.49
CA HIS A 94 5.22 6.14 -12.20
C HIS A 94 5.45 7.63 -12.53
N MET A 95 6.45 7.88 -13.37
CA MET A 95 6.93 9.23 -13.71
C MET A 95 5.86 10.12 -14.36
N GLU A 96 4.87 9.49 -14.98
CA GLU A 96 3.76 10.11 -15.70
C GLU A 96 2.71 10.76 -14.78
N TYR A 97 2.70 10.47 -13.47
CA TYR A 97 1.70 10.97 -12.54
C TYR A 97 2.18 12.13 -11.65
N VAL A 98 1.24 13.03 -11.33
CA VAL A 98 1.36 14.09 -10.32
C VAL A 98 1.34 13.48 -8.93
N VAL A 99 2.22 13.96 -8.04
CA VAL A 99 2.25 13.57 -6.63
C VAL A 99 2.07 14.82 -5.77
N PRO A 100 0.94 14.97 -5.04
CA PRO A 100 0.69 16.16 -4.22
C PRO A 100 1.87 16.48 -3.28
N GLY A 101 2.35 17.72 -3.33
CA GLY A 101 3.48 18.18 -2.51
C GLY A 101 4.87 17.75 -2.98
N CYS A 102 5.00 16.97 -4.07
CA CYS A 102 6.30 16.51 -4.57
C CYS A 102 6.52 16.73 -6.07
N ARG A 103 5.49 16.50 -6.90
CA ARG A 103 5.56 16.70 -8.36
C ARG A 103 4.25 17.29 -8.86
N GLU A 104 4.33 18.48 -9.43
CA GLU A 104 3.14 19.26 -9.85
C GLU A 104 2.75 19.02 -11.32
N THR A 105 3.63 18.42 -12.12
CA THR A 105 3.39 18.15 -13.55
C THR A 105 3.11 16.67 -13.82
N GLY A 106 2.07 16.37 -14.61
CA GLY A 106 1.73 15.01 -15.05
C GLY A 106 0.22 14.75 -15.12
N VAL A 107 -0.15 13.48 -15.19
CA VAL A 107 -1.54 13.00 -15.11
C VAL A 107 -1.96 12.93 -13.63
N ALA A 108 -3.21 13.29 -13.34
CA ALA A 108 -3.74 13.17 -11.98
C ALA A 108 -3.79 11.70 -11.53
N LEU A 109 -3.42 11.44 -10.28
CA LEU A 109 -3.53 10.11 -9.68
C LEU A 109 -5.00 9.67 -9.56
N LEU A 110 -5.22 8.36 -9.68
CA LEU A 110 -6.51 7.75 -9.37
C LEU A 110 -6.91 8.05 -7.92
N SER A 111 -8.20 8.33 -7.69
CA SER A 111 -8.74 8.66 -6.36
C SER A 111 -8.45 7.58 -5.31
N SER A 112 -8.42 6.31 -5.72
CA SER A 112 -8.06 5.17 -4.86
C SER A 112 -6.61 5.23 -4.39
N VAL A 113 -5.68 5.62 -5.27
CA VAL A 113 -4.26 5.79 -4.95
C VAL A 113 -4.08 6.99 -4.02
N LEU A 114 -4.74 8.12 -4.30
CA LEU A 114 -4.71 9.31 -3.44
C LEU A 114 -5.24 9.03 -2.03
N THR A 115 -6.37 8.31 -1.92
CA THR A 115 -6.96 7.92 -0.64
C THR A 115 -6.00 7.07 0.17
N THR A 116 -5.28 6.18 -0.51
CA THR A 116 -4.31 5.30 0.13
C THR A 116 -3.09 6.08 0.67
N MET A 117 -2.66 7.11 -0.06
CA MET A 117 -1.53 7.97 0.30
C MET A 117 -1.83 9.00 1.39
N ALA A 118 -3.10 9.35 1.59
CA ALA A 118 -3.50 10.34 2.59
C ALA A 118 -3.19 9.84 4.01
N PHE A 119 -2.58 10.67 4.86
CA PHE A 119 -2.36 10.38 6.28
C PHE A 119 -3.33 11.18 7.14
N SER A 120 -3.81 10.62 8.26
CA SER A 120 -4.53 11.40 9.27
C SER A 120 -3.57 12.31 10.04
N GLU A 121 -4.10 13.40 10.62
CA GLU A 121 -3.28 14.31 11.44
C GLU A 121 -2.62 13.59 12.63
N LEU A 122 -3.31 12.61 13.21
CA LEU A 122 -2.82 11.81 14.32
C LEU A 122 -1.64 10.91 13.88
N GLU A 123 -1.72 10.33 12.67
CA GLU A 123 -0.62 9.58 12.05
C GLU A 123 0.58 10.47 11.77
N GLN A 124 0.35 11.65 11.16
CA GLN A 124 1.42 12.60 10.83
C GLN A 124 2.16 13.05 12.08
N LYS A 125 1.43 13.43 13.12
CA LYS A 125 2.02 13.86 14.39
C LYS A 125 2.83 12.76 15.07
N ALA A 126 2.32 11.55 15.10
CA ALA A 126 2.99 10.44 15.79
C ALA A 126 4.21 9.89 15.03
N ALA A 127 4.20 9.99 13.70
CA ALA A 127 5.30 9.56 12.85
C ALA A 127 6.28 10.70 12.49
N TYR A 128 6.09 11.90 13.07
CA TYR A 128 6.88 13.10 12.77
C TYR A 128 6.93 13.44 11.27
N ILE A 129 5.83 13.17 10.55
CA ILE A 129 5.69 13.52 9.14
C ILE A 129 5.32 15.01 9.06
N PRO A 130 6.08 15.84 8.32
CA PRO A 130 5.74 17.25 8.11
C PRO A 130 4.33 17.44 7.51
N LYS A 131 3.66 18.52 7.89
CA LYS A 131 2.36 18.94 7.31
C LYS A 131 2.55 19.63 5.98
#